data_AF-A0A1I0YD82-F1
#
_entry.id   AF-A0A1I0YD82-F1
#
_cell.length_a   1.000
_cell.length_b   1.000
_cell.length_c   1.000
_cell.angle_alpha   90.00
_cell.angle_beta   90.00
_cell.angle_gamma   90.00
#
_symmetry.space_group_name_H-M   'P 1'
#
loop_
_entity.id
_entity.type
_entity.pdbx_description
1 polymer ?
#
loop_
_entity_poly.entity_id
_entity_poly.type
_entity_poly.pdbx_seq_one_letter_code
_entity_poly.pdbx_strand_id
1 'polypeptide(L)'
;MTVKEARKIVQEFSDNTKIVTDEDFFMFVEAMDFLINEEHRPQDMMYLGGVYYEMKRFDLTLKYYDMASTYDYDEAYECLGYIWYYGRIGERDYKKAFENFSKML
;
A
#
# COMPACT_ATOMS: atom_id res chain seq x y z
N MET A 1 -5.69 18.60 8.08
CA MET A 1 -4.27 18.62 8.49
C MET A 1 -3.43 19.17 7.36
N THR A 2 -2.21 19.64 7.63
CA THR A 2 -1.22 20.00 6.61
C THR A 2 -0.36 18.81 6.22
N VAL A 3 0.33 18.87 5.09
CA VAL A 3 1.31 17.84 4.68
C VAL A 3 2.34 17.58 5.79
N LYS A 4 2.87 18.64 6.42
CA LYS A 4 3.86 18.51 7.49
C LYS A 4 3.29 17.76 8.72
N GLU A 5 2.05 18.03 9.09
CA GLU A 5 1.36 17.33 10.19
C GLU A 5 1.13 15.86 9.85
N ALA A 6 0.62 15.58 8.65
CA ALA A 6 0.37 14.21 8.20
C ALA A 6 1.67 13.39 8.15
N ARG A 7 2.75 13.95 7.59
CA ARG A 7 4.07 13.30 7.57
C ARG A 7 4.61 13.01 8.97
N LYS A 8 4.35 13.90 9.93
CA LYS A 8 4.72 13.68 11.33
C LYS A 8 3.97 12.48 11.93
N ILE A 9 2.66 12.40 11.70
CA ILE A 9 1.84 11.26 12.15
C ILE A 9 2.37 9.93 11.57
N VAL A 10 2.66 9.92 10.27
CA VAL A 10 3.21 8.74 9.58
C VAL A 10 4.57 8.33 10.12
N GLN A 11 5.45 9.29 10.40
CA GLN A 11 6.75 9.03 11.00
C GLN A 11 6.62 8.45 12.41
N GLU A 12 5.75 9.04 13.24
CA GLU A 12 5.48 8.56 14.60
C GLU A 12 4.88 7.15 14.60
N PHE A 13 4.02 6.84 13.62
CA PHE A 13 3.51 5.47 13.43
C PHE A 13 4.61 4.49 13.04
N SER A 14 5.52 4.90 12.15
CA SER A 14 6.62 4.05 11.65
C SER A 14 7.66 3.73 12.71
N ASP A 15 8.01 4.70 13.56
CA ASP A 15 9.05 4.56 14.58
C ASP A 15 8.56 3.72 15.78
N ASN A 16 7.24 3.65 15.99
CA ASN A 16 6.63 2.86 17.04
C ASN A 16 6.50 1.39 16.59
N THR A 17 7.42 0.55 17.06
CA THR A 17 7.49 -0.90 16.76
C THR A 17 6.26 -1.75 17.17
N LYS A 18 5.19 -1.14 17.67
CA LYS A 18 3.88 -1.77 17.91
C LYS A 18 2.79 -0.77 17.53
N ILE A 19 1.77 -1.25 16.80
CA ILE A 19 0.46 -0.58 16.74
C ILE A 19 0.02 -0.39 18.20
N VAL A 20 0.04 0.86 18.67
CA VAL A 20 -0.13 1.15 20.11
C VAL A 20 -1.61 1.06 20.48
N THR A 21 -2.50 1.52 19.60
CA THR A 21 -3.97 1.40 19.71
C THR A 21 -4.67 1.43 18.33
N ASP A 22 -5.96 1.09 18.28
CA ASP A 22 -6.81 1.28 17.09
C ASP A 22 -6.95 2.76 16.68
N GLU A 23 -6.87 3.68 17.65
CA GLU A 23 -6.93 5.13 17.41
C GLU A 23 -5.68 5.61 16.68
N ASP A 24 -4.50 5.15 17.08
CA ASP A 24 -3.24 5.48 16.40
C ASP A 24 -3.25 4.98 14.95
N PHE A 25 -3.79 3.78 14.72
CA PHE A 25 -3.93 3.23 13.37
C PHE A 25 -4.93 4.04 12.54
N PHE A 26 -6.07 4.44 13.12
CA PHE A 26 -7.03 5.30 12.44
C PHE A 26 -6.40 6.64 12.03
N MET A 27 -5.70 7.31 12.96
CA MET A 27 -5.00 8.57 12.68
C MET A 27 -3.93 8.41 11.61
N PHE A 28 -3.20 7.29 11.63
CA PHE A 28 -2.24 6.94 10.58
C PHE A 28 -2.91 6.79 9.20
N VAL A 29 -4.01 6.05 9.10
CA VAL A 29 -4.72 5.84 7.83
C VAL A 29 -5.25 7.18 7.29
N GLU A 30 -5.85 8.02 8.14
CA GLU A 30 -6.32 9.36 7.74
C GLU A 30 -5.18 10.25 7.23
N ALA A 31 -4.02 10.20 7.89
CA ALA A 31 -2.83 10.92 7.45
C ALA A 31 -2.31 10.39 6.11
N MET A 32 -2.29 9.07 5.91
CA MET A 32 -1.88 8.45 4.65
C MET A 32 -2.83 8.78 3.51
N ASP A 33 -4.14 8.65 3.71
CA ASP A 33 -5.15 8.99 2.70
C ASP A 33 -5.07 10.48 2.33
N PHE A 34 -4.85 11.37 3.31
CA PHE A 34 -4.57 12.78 3.03
C PHE A 34 -3.33 12.97 2.15
N LEU A 35 -2.21 12.33 2.49
CA LEU A 35 -0.95 12.45 1.73
C LEU A 35 -1.05 11.87 0.31
N ILE A 36 -1.73 10.74 0.15
CA ILE A 36 -1.98 10.12 -1.16
C ILE A 36 -2.76 11.08 -2.06
N ASN A 37 -3.78 11.76 -1.51
CA ASN A 37 -4.61 12.71 -2.26
C ASN A 37 -3.89 14.04 -2.56
N GLU A 38 -2.97 14.49 -1.70
CA GLU A 38 -2.27 15.77 -1.92
C GLU A 38 -1.03 15.60 -2.80
N GLU A 39 -0.21 14.58 -2.54
CA GLU A 39 1.10 14.43 -3.16
C GLU A 39 1.12 13.43 -4.31
N HIS A 40 0.14 12.52 -4.40
CA HIS A 40 0.01 11.54 -5.49
C HIS A 40 1.26 10.66 -5.66
N ARG A 41 1.95 10.35 -4.55
CA ARG A 41 3.20 9.58 -4.58
C ARG A 41 2.92 8.08 -4.51
N PRO A 42 3.40 7.27 -5.46
CA PRO A 42 3.19 5.83 -5.43
C PRO A 42 3.84 5.18 -4.21
N GLN A 43 4.90 5.76 -3.64
CA GLN A 43 5.52 5.25 -2.41
C GLN A 43 4.57 5.28 -1.21
N ASP A 44 3.70 6.28 -1.11
CA ASP A 44 2.73 6.37 -0.01
C ASP A 44 1.62 5.33 -0.17
N MET A 45 1.16 5.15 -1.40
CA MET A 45 0.19 4.10 -1.76
C MET A 45 0.77 2.72 -1.44
N MET A 46 2.03 2.47 -1.83
CA MET A 46 2.74 1.23 -1.51
C MET A 46 2.91 1.04 -0.01
N TYR A 47 3.25 2.09 0.73
CA TYR A 47 3.42 1.99 2.18
C TYR A 47 2.12 1.59 2.88
N LEU A 48 1.01 2.27 2.57
CA LEU A 48 -0.30 1.92 3.14
C LEU A 48 -0.76 0.52 2.69
N GLY A 49 -0.55 0.17 1.41
CA GLY A 49 -0.81 -1.17 0.88
C GLY A 49 -0.03 -2.26 1.62
N GLY A 50 1.25 -2.02 1.90
CA GLY A 50 2.12 -2.93 2.65
C GLY A 50 1.67 -3.11 4.10
N VAL A 51 1.25 -2.04 4.76
CA VAL A 51 0.66 -2.13 6.11
C VAL A 51 -0.60 -3.03 6.10
N TYR A 52 -1.49 -2.85 5.12
CA TYR A 52 -2.65 -3.72 4.98
C TYR A 52 -2.29 -5.17 4.62
N TYR A 53 -1.22 -5.37 3.87
CA TYR A 53 -0.72 -6.72 3.54
C TYR A 53 -0.29 -7.48 4.79
N GLU A 54 0.46 -6.83 5.69
CA GLU A 54 0.86 -7.42 6.98
C GLU A 54 -0.34 -7.76 7.87
N MET A 55 -1.40 -6.93 7.81
CA MET A 55 -2.68 -7.19 8.47
C MET A 55 -3.53 -8.25 7.77
N LYS A 56 -3.06 -8.82 6.65
CA LYS A 56 -3.79 -9.77 5.79
C LYS A 56 -5.11 -9.22 5.23
N ARG A 57 -5.19 -7.90 5.05
CA ARG A 57 -6.31 -7.19 4.40
C ARG A 57 -6.00 -7.05 2.91
N PHE A 58 -6.06 -8.18 2.21
CA PHE A 58 -5.60 -8.27 0.82
C PHE A 58 -6.49 -7.52 -0.18
N ASP A 59 -7.76 -7.29 0.16
CA ASP A 59 -8.66 -6.40 -0.58
C ASP A 59 -8.13 -4.96 -0.62
N LEU A 60 -7.72 -4.43 0.54
CA LEU A 60 -7.13 -3.11 0.64
C LEU A 60 -5.72 -3.07 0.09
N THR A 61 -4.94 -4.13 0.28
CA THR A 61 -3.61 -4.24 -0.35
C THR A 61 -3.73 -4.09 -1.86
N LEU A 62 -4.62 -4.86 -2.49
CA LEU A 62 -4.84 -4.82 -3.93
C LEU A 62 -5.24 -3.41 -4.39
N LYS A 63 -6.18 -2.77 -3.69
CA LYS A 63 -6.60 -1.39 -3.98
C LYS A 63 -5.41 -0.42 -4.06
N TYR A 64 -4.53 -0.41 -3.06
CA TYR A 64 -3.45 0.59 -3.00
C TYR A 64 -2.27 0.23 -3.92
N TYR A 65 -1.98 -1.06 -4.12
CA TYR A 65 -0.97 -1.47 -5.12
C TYR A 65 -1.45 -1.21 -6.55
N ASP A 66 -2.72 -1.47 -6.87
CA ASP A 66 -3.30 -1.10 -8.16
C ASP A 66 -3.22 0.42 -8.36
N MET A 67 -3.52 1.21 -7.33
CA MET A 67 -3.38 2.67 -7.38
C MET A 67 -1.94 3.11 -7.68
N ALA A 68 -0.95 2.54 -6.97
CA ALA A 68 0.47 2.82 -7.21
C ALA A 68 0.91 2.42 -8.63
N SER A 69 0.38 1.31 -9.15
CA SER A 69 0.71 0.81 -10.49
C SER A 69 0.28 1.77 -11.60
N THR A 70 -0.71 2.64 -11.37
CA THR A 70 -1.13 3.66 -12.36
C THR A 70 -0.08 4.73 -12.63
N TYR A 71 0.96 4.80 -11.80
CA TYR A 71 2.13 5.67 -11.96
C TYR A 71 3.35 4.95 -12.52
N ASP A 72 3.16 3.74 -13.10
CA ASP A 72 4.23 2.89 -13.64
C ASP A 72 5.35 2.60 -12.62
N TYR A 73 4.94 2.36 -11.37
CA TYR A 73 5.87 2.05 -10.28
C TYR A 73 6.16 0.55 -10.23
N ASP A 74 7.38 0.15 -10.59
CA ASP A 74 7.77 -1.27 -10.75
C ASP A 74 7.51 -2.14 -9.51
N GLU A 75 7.75 -1.59 -8.32
CA GLU A 75 7.52 -2.29 -7.05
C GLU A 75 6.04 -2.65 -6.86
N ALA A 76 5.12 -1.82 -7.38
CA ALA A 76 3.70 -2.10 -7.35
C ALA A 76 3.36 -3.28 -8.28
N TYR A 77 3.90 -3.28 -9.50
CA TYR A 77 3.74 -4.40 -10.43
C TYR A 77 4.31 -5.70 -9.85
N GLU A 78 5.49 -5.66 -9.22
CA GLU A 78 6.07 -6.83 -8.57
C GLU A 78 5.13 -7.39 -7.49
N CYS A 79 4.66 -6.53 -6.60
CA CYS A 79 3.78 -6.93 -5.50
C CYS A 79 2.43 -7.45 -5.99
N LEU A 80 1.82 -6.82 -6.99
CA LEU A 80 0.60 -7.31 -7.64
C LEU A 80 0.83 -8.69 -8.26
N GLY A 81 1.97 -8.88 -8.95
CA GLY A 81 2.38 -10.16 -9.49
C GLY A 81 2.38 -11.26 -8.43
N TYR A 82 2.98 -10.99 -7.26
CA TYR A 82 2.98 -11.94 -6.14
C TYR A 82 1.60 -12.18 -5.52
N ILE A 83 0.75 -11.15 -5.42
CA ILE A 83 -0.63 -11.29 -4.94
C ILE A 83 -1.38 -12.33 -5.79
N TRP A 84 -1.30 -12.20 -7.11
CA TRP A 84 -1.96 -13.10 -8.05
C TRP A 84 -1.28 -14.48 -8.12
N TYR A 85 0.05 -14.53 -8.09
CA TYR A 85 0.81 -15.78 -8.16
C TYR A 85 0.53 -16.70 -6.97
N TYR A 86 0.56 -16.13 -5.76
CA TYR A 86 0.30 -16.91 -4.55
C TYR A 86 -1.18 -17.05 -4.21
N GLY A 87 -2.03 -16.26 -4.86
CA GLY A 87 -3.47 -16.22 -4.64
C GLY A 87 -3.86 -15.65 -3.28
N ARG A 88 -3.23 -14.53 -2.91
CA ARG A 88 -3.44 -13.87 -1.60
C ARG A 88 -4.89 -13.42 -1.39
N ILE A 89 -5.61 -13.10 -2.46
CA ILE A 89 -7.02 -12.71 -2.41
C ILE A 89 -8.00 -13.89 -2.44
N GLY A 90 -7.51 -15.14 -2.31
CA GLY A 90 -8.34 -16.35 -2.28
C GLY A 90 -8.32 -17.17 -3.57
N GLU A 91 -7.76 -16.64 -4.65
CA GLU A 91 -7.58 -17.37 -5.92
C GLU A 91 -6.25 -17.01 -6.59
N ARG A 92 -5.63 -17.99 -7.25
CA ARG A 92 -4.42 -17.77 -8.06
C ARG A 92 -4.81 -17.43 -9.49
N ASP A 93 -4.14 -16.43 -10.05
CA ASP A 93 -4.27 -16.07 -11.46
C ASP A 93 -2.87 -15.86 -12.06
N TYR A 94 -2.30 -16.94 -12.62
CA TYR A 94 -0.95 -16.89 -13.19
C TYR A 94 -0.87 -16.01 -14.44
N LYS A 95 -1.99 -15.78 -15.14
CA LYS A 95 -2.02 -14.88 -16.28
C LYS A 95 -1.86 -13.44 -15.80
N LYS A 96 -2.64 -13.01 -14.80
CA LYS A 96 -2.47 -11.68 -14.19
C LYS A 96 -1.11 -11.52 -13.53
N ALA A 97 -0.59 -12.57 -12.89
CA ALA A 97 0.75 -12.54 -12.32
C ALA A 97 1.81 -12.24 -13.39
N PHE A 98 1.78 -13.01 -14.49
CA PHE A 98 2.69 -12.81 -15.63
C PHE A 98 2.54 -11.43 -16.27
N GLU A 99 1.30 -10.96 -16.46
CA GLU A 99 1.02 -9.62 -16.99
C GLU A 99 1.64 -8.52 -16.12
N ASN A 100 1.56 -8.64 -14.79
CA ASN A 100 2.19 -7.68 -13.88
C ASN A 100 3.72 -7.77 -13.93
N PHE A 101 4.31 -8.97 -13.85
CA PHE A 101 5.77 -9.12 -13.94
C PHE A 101 6.35 -8.65 -15.27
N SER A 102 5.57 -8.71 -16.36
CA SER A 102 5.99 -8.24 -17.69
C SER A 102 5.96 -6.72 -17.84
N LYS A 103 5.31 -5.99 -16.92
CA LYS A 103 5.26 -4.52 -16.94
C LYS A 103 6.43 -3.86 -16.22
N MET A 104 7.18 -4.61 -15.41
CA MET A 104 8.38 -4.13 -14.73
C MET A 104 9.47 -3.84 -15.78
N LEU A 105 10.08 -2.65 -15.75
CA LEU A 105 11.11 -2.21 -16.71
C LEU A 105 12.56 -2.42 -16.22
#